data_AF-A0A084JME2-F1
#
_entry.id   AF-A0A084JME2-F1
#
_cell.length_a   1.000
_cell.length_b   1.000
_cell.length_c   1.000
_cell.angle_alpha   90.00
_cell.angle_beta   90.00
_cell.angle_gamma   90.00
#
_symmetry.space_group_name_H-M   'P 1'
#
loop_
_entity.id
_entity.type
_entity.pdbx_description
1 polymer ?
#
loop_
_entity_poly.entity_id
_entity_poly.type
_entity_poly.pdbx_seq_one_letter_code
_entity_poly.pdbx_strand_id
1 'polypeptide(L)'
;MLELKKLSKKELAERLLNYIKELNELEKLISEYIQNKNGNSDSIRLKYKKLKQDIDEEYKYLSKSSNECMDEVSVVHNSYKAGVMEASAKGFTSRSNSKIDQSLFNSVADALYYLEYYLPKSDLEEYANSK
;
A
#
# COMPACT_ATOMS: atom_id res chain seq x y z
N MET A 1 4.32 -10.61 18.98
CA MET A 1 3.70 -9.54 18.17
C MET A 1 4.80 -8.50 17.96
N LEU A 2 5.21 -8.21 16.71
CA LEU A 2 6.30 -7.26 16.42
C LEU A 2 5.85 -5.83 16.73
N GLU A 3 6.79 -4.92 17.00
CA GLU A 3 6.53 -3.47 17.14
C GLU A 3 7.15 -2.75 15.95
N LEU A 4 6.57 -1.65 15.46
CA LEU A 4 7.09 -0.92 14.29
C LEU A 4 8.57 -0.55 14.51
N LYS A 5 8.92 -0.10 15.73
CA LYS A 5 10.28 0.22 16.17
C LYS A 5 11.27 -0.95 16.09
N LYS A 6 10.77 -2.19 16.04
CA LYS A 6 11.57 -3.43 15.96
C LYS A 6 11.80 -3.87 14.51
N LEU A 7 11.09 -3.28 13.55
CA LEU A 7 11.32 -3.54 12.13
C LEU A 7 12.52 -2.73 11.66
N SER A 8 13.45 -3.39 10.98
CA SER A 8 14.55 -2.72 10.31
C SER A 8 14.05 -1.85 9.16
N LYS A 9 14.84 -0.84 8.77
CA LYS A 9 14.55 -0.03 7.58
C LYS A 9 14.38 -0.89 6.33
N LYS A 10 15.17 -1.96 6.23
CA LYS A 10 15.10 -2.95 5.15
C LYS A 10 13.75 -3.66 5.12
N GLU A 11 13.30 -4.22 6.25
CA GLU A 11 12.00 -4.91 6.30
C GLU A 11 10.83 -3.97 5.96
N LEU A 12 10.88 -2.72 6.41
CA LEU A 12 9.87 -1.72 6.06
C LEU A 12 9.88 -1.39 4.56
N ALA A 13 11.08 -1.25 3.98
CA ALA A 13 11.22 -0.99 2.56
C ALA A 13 10.73 -2.17 1.71
N GLU A 14 11.10 -3.40 2.07
CA GLU A 14 10.64 -4.63 1.41
C GLU A 14 9.11 -4.77 1.46
N ARG A 15 8.51 -4.49 2.63
CA ARG A 15 7.04 -4.49 2.78
C ARG A 15 6.37 -3.47 1.88
N LEU A 16 6.87 -2.23 1.87
CA LEU A 16 6.29 -1.16 1.05
C LEU A 16 6.43 -1.45 -0.45
N LEU A 17 7.60 -1.94 -0.88
CA LEU A 17 7.84 -2.37 -2.25
C LEU A 17 6.90 -3.52 -2.66
N ASN A 18 6.60 -4.46 -1.76
CA ASN A 18 5.64 -5.50 -2.04
C ASN A 18 4.23 -4.94 -2.30
N TYR A 19 3.74 -4.04 -1.44
CA TYR A 19 2.44 -3.39 -1.67
C TYR A 19 2.40 -2.61 -2.98
N ILE A 20 3.43 -1.82 -3.27
CA ILE A 20 3.56 -1.08 -4.53
C ILE A 20 3.52 -2.03 -5.72
N LYS A 21 4.27 -3.14 -5.67
CA LYS A 21 4.27 -4.14 -6.73
C LYS A 21 2.87 -4.74 -6.93
N GLU A 22 2.22 -5.19 -5.86
CA GLU A 22 0.91 -5.83 -5.97
C GLU A 22 -0.18 -4.88 -6.47
N LEU A 23 -0.11 -3.60 -6.08
CA LEU A 23 -1.01 -2.56 -6.56
C LEU A 23 -0.76 -2.19 -8.02
N ASN A 24 0.49 -2.07 -8.47
CA ASN A 24 0.82 -1.85 -9.89
C ASN A 24 0.29 -2.99 -10.77
N GLU A 25 0.45 -4.25 -10.31
CA GLU A 25 -0.12 -5.40 -11.00
C GLU A 25 -1.64 -5.34 -11.04
N LEU A 26 -2.30 -4.93 -9.95
CA LEU A 26 -3.75 -4.79 -9.89
C LEU A 26 -4.26 -3.66 -10.81
N GLU A 27 -3.59 -2.52 -10.82
CA GLU A 27 -3.89 -1.38 -11.70
C GLU A 27 -3.84 -1.81 -13.17
N LYS A 28 -2.78 -2.55 -13.55
CA LYS A 28 -2.64 -3.12 -14.91
C LYS A 28 -3.81 -4.04 -15.25
N LEU A 29 -4.19 -4.96 -14.36
CA LEU A 29 -5.31 -5.87 -14.58
C LEU A 29 -6.65 -5.13 -14.73
N ILE A 30 -6.87 -4.07 -13.96
CA ILE A 30 -8.07 -3.22 -14.07
C ILE A 30 -8.07 -2.51 -15.41
N SER A 31 -6.94 -1.92 -15.82
CA SER A 31 -6.79 -1.22 -17.10
C SER A 31 -7.11 -2.15 -18.28
N GLU A 32 -6.52 -3.35 -18.31
CA GLU A 32 -6.75 -4.36 -19.33
C GLU A 32 -8.23 -4.80 -19.38
N TYR A 33 -8.86 -4.97 -18.22
CA TYR A 33 -10.28 -5.30 -18.12
C TYR A 33 -11.20 -4.17 -18.59
N ILE A 34 -10.85 -2.91 -18.31
CA ILE A 34 -11.62 -1.75 -18.77
C ILE A 34 -11.58 -1.66 -20.30
N GLN A 35 -10.38 -1.78 -20.88
CA GLN A 35 -10.15 -1.61 -22.32
C GLN A 35 -10.75 -2.76 -23.15
N ASN A 36 -10.48 -4.00 -22.75
CA ASN A 36 -10.73 -5.16 -23.60
C ASN A 36 -11.79 -6.13 -23.05
N LYS A 37 -12.33 -5.88 -21.84
CA LYS A 37 -13.13 -6.85 -21.08
C LYS A 37 -12.44 -8.21 -20.91
N ASN A 38 -11.11 -8.20 -21.01
CA ASN A 38 -10.27 -9.36 -20.82
C ASN A 38 -9.94 -9.50 -19.34
N GLY A 39 -9.96 -10.73 -18.84
CA GLY A 39 -9.59 -11.06 -17.47
C GLY A 39 -10.76 -11.46 -16.58
N ASN A 40 -10.42 -12.07 -15.45
CA ASN A 40 -11.39 -12.58 -14.47
C ASN A 40 -11.75 -11.46 -13.48
N SER A 41 -12.98 -10.96 -13.55
CA SER A 41 -13.45 -9.89 -12.66
C SER A 41 -13.42 -10.27 -11.18
N ASP A 42 -13.67 -11.53 -10.87
CA ASP A 42 -13.70 -12.00 -9.48
C ASP A 42 -12.28 -12.08 -8.91
N SER A 43 -11.30 -12.46 -9.73
CA SER A 43 -9.87 -12.40 -9.35
C SER A 43 -9.42 -10.96 -9.05
N ILE A 44 -9.79 -10.00 -9.91
CA ILE A 44 -9.48 -8.58 -9.72
C ILE A 44 -10.09 -8.06 -8.42
N ARG A 45 -11.37 -8.35 -8.17
CA ARG A 45 -12.06 -7.95 -6.93
C ARG A 45 -11.44 -8.60 -5.70
N LEU A 46 -11.08 -9.88 -5.77
CA LEU A 46 -10.45 -10.59 -4.67
C LEU A 46 -9.09 -9.98 -4.34
N LYS A 47 -8.27 -9.66 -5.36
CA LYS A 47 -6.97 -9.00 -5.17
C LYS A 47 -7.13 -7.60 -4.58
N TYR A 48 -8.05 -6.79 -5.10
CA TYR A 48 -8.36 -5.47 -4.54
C TYR A 48 -8.80 -5.56 -3.07
N LYS A 49 -9.73 -6.47 -2.78
CA LYS A 49 -10.23 -6.70 -1.42
C LYS A 49 -9.10 -7.09 -0.47
N LYS A 50 -8.25 -8.02 -0.89
CA LYS A 50 -7.11 -8.48 -0.09
C LYS A 50 -6.14 -7.34 0.19
N LEU A 51 -5.71 -6.60 -0.82
CA LEU A 51 -4.78 -5.47 -0.63
C LEU A 51 -5.34 -4.38 0.27
N LYS A 52 -6.63 -4.06 0.13
CA LYS A 52 -7.33 -3.14 1.03
C LYS A 52 -7.30 -3.66 2.48
N GLN A 53 -7.60 -4.95 2.68
CA GLN A 53 -7.57 -5.57 4.01
C GLN A 53 -6.16 -5.57 4.61
N ASP A 54 -5.16 -5.96 3.84
CA ASP A 54 -3.76 -6.02 4.30
C ASP A 54 -3.27 -4.63 4.73
N ILE A 55 -3.57 -3.59 3.95
CA ILE A 55 -3.21 -2.20 4.29
C ILE A 55 -4.02 -1.67 5.47
N ASP A 56 -5.31 -2.01 5.58
CA ASP A 56 -6.14 -1.63 6.74
C ASP A 56 -5.68 -2.32 8.04
N GLU A 57 -5.20 -3.56 7.96
CA GLU A 57 -4.61 -4.29 9.08
C GLU A 57 -3.28 -3.67 9.51
N GLU A 58 -2.42 -3.33 8.55
CA GLU A 58 -1.18 -2.60 8.81
C GLU A 58 -1.49 -1.22 9.43
N TYR A 59 -2.46 -0.47 8.91
CA TYR A 59 -2.92 0.78 9.50
C TYR A 59 -3.38 0.61 10.96
N LYS A 60 -4.21 -0.40 11.26
CA LYS A 60 -4.68 -0.69 12.62
C LYS A 60 -3.52 -1.04 13.55
N TYR A 61 -2.51 -1.70 13.03
CA TYR A 61 -1.30 -2.00 13.77
C TYR A 61 -0.48 -0.72 14.06
N LEU A 62 -0.30 0.14 13.06
CA LEU A 62 0.47 1.39 13.17
C LEU A 62 -0.23 2.49 13.98
N SER A 63 -1.56 2.50 14.02
CA SER A 63 -2.34 3.45 14.81
C SER A 63 -2.30 3.14 16.31
N LYS A 64 -2.21 1.85 16.69
CA LYS A 64 -2.05 1.44 18.10
C LYS A 64 -0.74 1.91 18.72
N SER A 65 0.28 2.16 17.91
CA SER A 65 1.59 2.63 18.36
C SER A 65 1.72 4.16 18.44
N SER A 66 0.64 4.93 18.16
CA SER A 66 0.70 6.41 18.17
C SER A 66 0.71 7.06 19.56
N ASN A 67 0.51 6.30 20.63
CA ASN A 67 0.53 6.84 22.00
C ASN A 67 1.94 6.93 22.60
N GLU A 68 2.96 6.45 21.90
CA GLU A 68 4.34 6.66 22.27
C GLU A 68 4.91 7.77 21.38
N CYS A 69 5.32 8.90 21.97
CA CYS A 69 6.08 9.93 21.25
C CYS A 69 7.33 9.24 20.68
N MET A 70 7.36 9.07 19.36
CA MET A 70 8.37 8.27 18.66
C MET A 70 9.53 9.16 18.22
N ASP A 71 10.16 9.90 19.14
CA ASP A 71 11.22 10.85 18.83
C ASP A 71 12.50 10.17 18.26
N GLU A 72 12.64 8.85 18.46
CA GLU A 72 13.79 8.04 18.00
C GLU A 72 13.56 7.30 16.67
N VAL A 73 12.40 7.48 16.03
CA VAL A 73 12.02 6.66 14.87
C VAL A 73 12.51 7.29 13.57
N SER A 74 13.29 6.53 12.80
CA SER A 74 13.96 7.02 11.58
C SER A 74 12.98 7.57 10.53
N VAL A 75 13.47 8.45 9.65
CA VAL A 75 12.70 9.01 8.51
C VAL A 75 11.95 7.91 7.75
N VAL A 76 12.59 6.78 7.46
CA VAL A 76 11.99 5.64 6.75
C VAL A 76 10.73 5.10 7.45
N HIS A 77 10.75 4.99 8.77
CA HIS A 77 9.60 4.51 9.53
C HIS A 77 8.46 5.52 9.55
N ASN A 78 8.78 6.81 9.68
CA ASN A 78 7.78 7.88 9.63
C ASN A 78 7.15 7.96 8.24
N SER A 79 7.95 7.86 7.17
CA SER A 79 7.46 7.82 5.80
C SER A 79 6.60 6.58 5.54
N TYR A 80 7.05 5.40 5.96
CA TYR A 80 6.27 4.16 5.86
C TYR A 80 4.92 4.31 6.55
N LYS A 81 4.93 4.81 7.78
CA LYS A 81 3.71 5.02 8.57
C LYS A 81 2.77 6.00 7.89
N ALA A 82 3.27 7.15 7.45
CA ALA A 82 2.48 8.15 6.76
C ALA A 82 1.84 7.59 5.49
N GLY A 83 2.62 6.91 4.64
CA GLY A 83 2.13 6.32 3.39
C GLY A 83 1.02 5.29 3.63
N VAL A 84 1.21 4.35 4.56
CA VAL A 84 0.19 3.33 4.89
C VAL A 84 -1.08 3.99 5.44
N MET A 85 -0.94 4.98 6.35
CA MET A 85 -2.08 5.67 6.94
C MET A 85 -2.89 6.42 5.88
N GLU A 86 -2.23 7.14 4.98
CA GLU A 86 -2.92 7.88 3.91
C GLU A 86 -3.52 6.95 2.85
N ALA A 87 -2.82 5.89 2.46
CA ALA A 87 -3.35 4.90 1.52
C ALA A 87 -4.61 4.21 2.05
N SER A 88 -4.62 3.80 3.32
CA SER A 88 -5.81 3.23 3.97
C SER A 88 -6.96 4.23 4.03
N ALA A 89 -6.70 5.47 4.46
CA ALA A 89 -7.74 6.48 4.67
C ALA A 89 -8.29 7.08 3.37
N LYS A 90 -7.45 7.26 2.34
CA LYS A 90 -7.75 8.06 1.15
C LYS A 90 -7.54 7.32 -0.18
N GLY A 91 -6.76 6.24 -0.22
CA GLY A 91 -6.49 5.48 -1.45
C GLY A 91 -7.64 4.55 -1.82
N PHE A 92 -8.09 3.72 -0.90
CA PHE A 92 -9.13 2.70 -1.14
C PHE A 92 -10.57 3.24 -1.12
N THR A 93 -10.86 4.31 -1.88
CA THR A 93 -12.17 4.97 -1.98
C THR A 93 -13.27 4.09 -2.55
N SER A 94 -12.94 3.11 -3.40
CA SER A 94 -13.91 2.17 -3.96
C SER A 94 -14.31 1.06 -2.97
N ARG A 95 -15.54 0.55 -3.12
CA ARG A 95 -16.02 -0.60 -2.34
C ARG A 95 -15.40 -1.88 -2.88
N SER A 96 -15.09 -2.86 -2.03
CA SER A 96 -14.43 -4.11 -2.44
C SER A 96 -15.18 -4.92 -3.50
N ASN A 97 -16.51 -4.80 -3.55
CA ASN A 97 -17.36 -5.47 -4.54
C ASN A 97 -17.85 -4.52 -5.63
N SER A 98 -17.18 -3.37 -5.83
CA SER A 98 -17.57 -2.42 -6.87
C SER A 98 -17.45 -3.04 -8.27
N LYS A 99 -18.03 -2.33 -9.24
CA LYS A 99 -17.77 -2.60 -10.65
C LYS A 99 -16.29 -2.33 -10.94
N ILE A 100 -15.74 -3.07 -11.89
CA ILE A 100 -14.40 -2.81 -12.44
C ILE A 100 -14.57 -1.75 -13.52
N ASP A 101 -14.30 -0.52 -13.13
CA ASP A 101 -14.44 0.69 -13.94
C ASP A 101 -13.37 1.71 -13.56
N GLN A 102 -13.44 2.89 -14.17
CA GLN A 102 -12.49 3.98 -13.94
C GLN A 102 -12.43 4.42 -12.47
N SER A 103 -13.51 4.29 -11.70
CA SER A 103 -13.52 4.64 -10.28
C SER A 103 -12.67 3.67 -9.47
N LEU A 104 -12.76 2.37 -9.77
CA LEU A 104 -11.91 1.36 -9.13
C LEU A 104 -10.44 1.56 -9.52
N PHE A 105 -10.18 1.86 -10.80
CA PHE A 105 -8.84 2.20 -11.29
C PHE A 105 -8.25 3.39 -10.53
N ASN A 106 -8.97 4.51 -10.45
CA ASN A 106 -8.52 5.70 -9.75
C ASN A 106 -8.28 5.43 -8.26
N SER A 107 -9.12 4.61 -7.62
CA SER A 107 -8.90 4.20 -6.22
C SER A 107 -7.59 3.43 -6.05
N VAL A 108 -7.21 2.57 -6.99
CA VAL A 108 -5.91 1.87 -6.92
C VAL A 108 -4.76 2.83 -7.16
N ALA A 109 -4.89 3.74 -8.14
CA ALA A 109 -3.89 4.77 -8.43
C ALA A 109 -3.66 5.73 -7.24
N ASP A 110 -4.72 6.13 -6.54
CA ASP A 110 -4.62 6.96 -5.34
C ASP A 110 -3.87 6.22 -4.22
N ALA A 111 -4.17 4.93 -4.00
CA ALA A 111 -3.46 4.12 -3.02
C ALA A 111 -1.96 4.02 -3.35
N LEU A 112 -1.61 3.78 -4.62
CA LEU A 112 -0.22 3.79 -5.09
C LEU A 112 0.47 5.12 -4.81
N TYR A 113 -0.18 6.23 -5.18
CA TYR A 113 0.34 7.58 -4.97
C TYR A 113 0.73 7.81 -3.51
N TYR A 114 -0.16 7.51 -2.56
CA TYR A 114 0.13 7.74 -1.14
C TYR A 114 1.25 6.86 -0.59
N LEU A 115 1.39 5.63 -1.07
CA LEU A 115 2.50 4.75 -0.66
C LEU A 115 3.85 5.26 -1.18
N GLU A 116 3.90 5.83 -2.38
CA GLU A 116 5.12 6.34 -3.01
C GLU A 116 5.47 7.79 -2.60
N TYR A 117 4.50 8.55 -2.09
CA TYR A 117 4.64 9.98 -1.84
C TYR A 117 5.74 10.32 -0.81
N TYR A 118 5.78 9.59 0.31
CA TYR A 118 6.68 9.90 1.43
C TYR A 118 8.03 9.19 1.35
N LEU A 119 8.14 8.15 0.52
CA LEU A 119 9.36 7.40 0.31
C LEU A 119 9.42 6.96 -1.16
N PRO A 120 10.08 7.75 -2.02
CA PRO A 120 10.20 7.44 -3.43
C PRO A 120 10.78 6.04 -3.65
N LYS A 121 10.37 5.40 -4.75
CA LYS A 121 10.80 4.04 -5.08
C LYS A 121 12.32 3.87 -5.15
N SER A 122 13.07 4.87 -5.61
CA SER A 122 14.54 4.87 -5.61
C SER A 122 15.11 4.64 -4.22
N ASP A 123 14.59 5.37 -3.24
CA ASP A 123 15.07 5.35 -1.87
C ASP A 123 14.70 4.01 -1.22
N LEU A 124 13.51 3.50 -1.52
CA LEU A 124 13.07 2.16 -1.11
C LEU A 124 14.00 1.05 -1.60
N GLU A 125 14.40 1.09 -2.87
CA GLU A 125 15.33 0.12 -3.44
C GLU A 125 16.72 0.20 -2.78
N GLU A 126 17.19 1.39 -2.43
CA GLU A 126 18.43 1.56 -1.67
C GLU A 126 18.35 0.92 -0.27
N TYR A 127 17.27 1.17 0.47
CA TYR A 127 17.09 0.56 1.80
C TYR A 127 16.92 -0.96 1.72
N ALA A 128 16.21 -1.48 0.71
CA ALA A 128 16.02 -2.91 0.53
C ALA A 128 17.33 -3.64 0.16
N ASN A 129 18.22 -2.99 -0.59
CA ASN A 129 19.50 -3.54 -1.00
C ASN A 129 20.64 -3.29 0.01
N SER A 130 20.39 -2.52 1.07
CA SER A 130 21.37 -2.31 2.14
C SER A 130 21.70 -3.63 2.87
N LYS A 131 23.00 -3.85 3.13
CA LYS A 131 23.53 -5.06 3.78
C LYS A 131 23.29 -5.05 5.28
#